data_AF-A0A8B8ZU00-F1
#
_entry.id   AF-A0A8B8ZU00-F1
#
_cell.length_a   1.000
_cell.length_b   1.000
_cell.length_c   1.000
_cell.angle_alpha   90.00
_cell.angle_beta   90.00
_cell.angle_gamma   90.00
#
_symmetry.space_group_name_H-M   'P 1'
#
loop_
_entity.id
_entity.type
_entity.pdbx_description
1 polymer ?
#
loop_
_entity_poly.entity_id
_entity_poly.type
_entity_poly.pdbx_seq_one_letter_code
_entity_poly.pdbx_strand_id
1 'polypeptide(L)'
;MRRPRATPRGRKRKAAAEAAKREEVGGSSSGGSKSPEELPKESKASTRGKRVKAPAAVKLKTEPEFFPDKRNLEDLWQAAFPVGTEWENMDKLREINWNFSNLERAFEEGGQLHGKKVYLFGCTEAQLLVVKGEQKVVLIPIVVAVVSSIPPSDKIGIKSVQRETEDIIPMKAMKMAWVPYIPLENRQSQVDRLNTQIFTLACSQRNLLLKHLKIERIKQYDYCLPYFQPLKADEDEDDTVVNIMFPLEPPVVSDFDWELDDLEEFTDELIKEEALPNDQKDAFKVCERT
;
A
#
# COMPACT_ATOMS: atom_id res chain seq x y z
N MET A 1 -37.63 45.11 -23.76
CA MET A 1 -38.11 45.83 -22.56
C MET A 1 -37.23 45.46 -21.36
N ARG A 2 -37.09 46.32 -20.33
CA ARG A 2 -36.37 46.03 -19.07
C ARG A 2 -37.31 46.22 -17.87
N ARG A 3 -37.39 45.26 -16.94
CA ARG A 3 -37.91 45.36 -15.57
C ARG A 3 -37.35 44.18 -14.73
N PRO A 4 -37.32 44.24 -13.38
CA PRO A 4 -36.00 44.30 -12.74
C PRO A 4 -35.69 43.20 -11.71
N ARG A 5 -34.40 43.12 -11.37
CA ARG A 5 -33.81 42.32 -10.28
C ARG A 5 -34.32 42.80 -8.92
N ALA A 6 -34.75 41.89 -8.05
CA ALA A 6 -35.17 42.19 -6.68
C ALA A 6 -34.37 41.37 -5.66
N THR A 7 -33.83 42.03 -4.63
CA THR A 7 -33.11 41.42 -3.51
C THR A 7 -33.54 42.07 -2.19
N PRO A 8 -33.94 41.30 -1.17
CA PRO A 8 -34.03 41.80 0.20
C PRO A 8 -32.73 41.56 0.99
N ARG A 9 -32.46 42.49 1.91
CA ARG A 9 -31.55 42.33 3.05
C ARG A 9 -32.06 41.17 3.94
N GLY A 10 -31.27 40.41 4.69
CA GLY A 10 -29.94 40.69 5.24
C GLY A 10 -30.04 41.06 6.73
N ARG A 11 -29.76 40.13 7.65
CA ARG A 11 -29.75 40.36 9.11
C ARG A 11 -28.66 39.53 9.80
N LYS A 12 -28.06 40.07 10.88
CA LYS A 12 -26.94 39.46 11.62
C LYS A 12 -27.41 38.86 12.97
N ARG A 13 -26.69 37.83 13.42
CA ARG A 13 -26.39 37.46 14.83
C ARG A 13 -27.54 37.47 15.86
N LYS A 14 -27.72 36.32 16.54
CA LYS A 14 -27.14 36.13 17.89
C LYS A 14 -27.12 34.65 18.28
N ALA A 15 -26.23 34.30 19.21
CA ALA A 15 -26.32 33.09 20.00
C ALA A 15 -26.99 33.41 21.35
N ALA A 16 -27.57 32.40 21.99
CA ALA A 16 -28.00 32.41 23.38
C ALA A 16 -27.85 31.00 23.96
N ALA A 17 -27.45 30.90 25.23
CA ALA A 17 -27.32 29.63 25.95
C ALA A 17 -27.63 29.87 27.43
N GLU A 18 -28.65 29.20 27.95
CA GLU A 18 -29.04 29.05 29.37
C GLU A 18 -30.20 28.02 29.45
N ALA A 19 -30.58 27.38 30.56
CA ALA A 19 -29.83 26.89 31.74
C ALA A 19 -30.79 26.17 32.73
N ALA A 20 -30.39 25.02 33.30
CA ALA A 20 -30.90 24.43 34.56
C ALA A 20 -30.01 23.20 34.91
N LYS A 21 -29.26 23.16 36.03
CA LYS A 21 -29.65 22.80 37.42
C LYS A 21 -30.00 21.31 37.60
N ARG A 22 -29.53 20.56 38.61
CA ARG A 22 -28.51 20.65 39.70
C ARG A 22 -28.14 19.16 40.08
N GLU A 23 -27.53 18.66 41.17
CA GLU A 23 -26.97 19.06 42.50
C GLU A 23 -25.56 18.40 42.69
N GLU A 24 -24.61 18.99 43.43
CA GLU A 24 -24.13 18.65 44.81
C GLU A 24 -23.61 17.20 45.02
N VAL A 25 -22.57 16.89 45.83
CA VAL A 25 -22.22 17.39 47.19
C VAL A 25 -20.69 17.41 47.48
N GLY A 26 -20.24 18.44 48.23
CA GLY A 26 -19.03 18.42 49.10
C GLY A 26 -17.63 18.66 48.47
N GLY A 27 -16.65 19.29 49.13
CA GLY A 27 -16.67 20.05 50.41
C GLY A 27 -15.26 20.47 50.90
N SER A 28 -15.16 21.57 51.69
CA SER A 28 -13.94 22.16 52.31
C SER A 28 -12.94 22.84 51.34
N SER A 29 -12.79 24.17 51.28
CA SER A 29 -12.11 25.14 52.19
C SER A 29 -10.56 25.12 52.11
N SER A 30 -9.81 26.23 52.16
CA SER A 30 -10.09 27.68 52.27
C SER A 30 -8.92 28.48 51.61
N GLY A 31 -8.90 29.82 51.43
CA GLY A 31 -9.92 30.88 51.60
C GLY A 31 -9.32 32.26 51.94
N GLY A 32 -9.20 33.19 50.97
CA GLY A 32 -8.69 34.56 51.19
C GLY A 32 -8.85 35.48 49.95
N SER A 33 -9.12 36.78 50.15
CA SER A 33 -9.48 37.72 49.05
C SER A 33 -8.81 39.09 49.19
N LYS A 34 -8.43 39.72 48.05
CA LYS A 34 -8.80 41.11 47.65
C LYS A 34 -7.96 41.67 46.48
N SER A 35 -8.53 42.68 45.83
CA SER A 35 -7.97 43.67 44.87
C SER A 35 -8.79 44.97 45.05
N PRO A 36 -8.64 46.08 44.27
CA PRO A 36 -7.70 46.41 43.19
C PRO A 36 -7.07 47.84 43.35
N GLU A 37 -6.78 48.52 42.23
CA GLU A 37 -6.58 50.00 42.04
C GLU A 37 -5.24 50.61 42.51
N GLU A 38 -4.67 51.66 41.89
CA GLU A 38 -5.09 52.51 40.74
C GLU A 38 -3.88 53.06 39.92
N LEU A 39 -4.12 53.86 38.86
CA LEU A 39 -3.10 54.53 38.02
C LEU A 39 -3.40 56.04 37.85
N PRO A 40 -2.37 56.91 37.86
CA PRO A 40 -2.41 58.16 37.10
C PRO A 40 -1.15 58.44 36.23
N LYS A 41 -1.27 59.41 35.33
CA LYS A 41 -0.22 59.99 34.45
C LYS A 41 0.23 61.38 35.00
N GLU A 42 1.08 62.24 34.40
CA GLU A 42 1.76 62.32 33.08
C GLU A 42 2.94 63.35 33.10
N SER A 43 3.89 63.26 32.13
CA SER A 43 4.87 64.32 31.72
C SER A 43 6.02 64.68 32.73
N LYS A 44 7.25 65.09 32.35
CA LYS A 44 7.74 65.91 31.21
C LYS A 44 9.21 65.60 30.77
N ALA A 45 9.55 66.08 29.56
CA ALA A 45 10.84 66.65 29.11
C ALA A 45 12.17 65.83 29.03
N SER A 46 12.56 65.52 27.79
CA SER A 46 13.86 65.84 27.16
C SER A 46 15.21 65.49 27.83
N THR A 47 15.96 64.55 27.20
CA THR A 47 17.33 64.85 26.71
C THR A 47 17.76 63.92 25.57
N ARG A 48 18.73 64.34 24.73
CA ARG A 48 19.02 63.74 23.40
C ARG A 48 20.35 62.97 23.38
N GLY A 49 20.34 61.69 23.79
CA GLY A 49 21.51 60.81 23.75
C GLY A 49 21.83 60.26 22.35
N LYS A 50 23.07 60.42 21.87
CA LYS A 50 23.57 59.72 20.67
C LYS A 50 23.79 58.23 20.99
N ARG A 51 22.99 57.33 20.40
CA ARG A 51 23.28 55.88 20.42
C ARG A 51 24.22 55.52 19.27
N VAL A 52 25.41 55.02 19.59
CA VAL A 52 26.38 54.52 18.60
C VAL A 52 25.82 53.25 17.93
N LYS A 53 25.96 53.12 16.61
CA LYS A 53 25.70 51.86 15.91
C LYS A 53 26.78 50.84 16.28
N ALA A 54 26.38 49.71 16.84
CA ALA A 54 27.24 48.53 16.84
C ALA A 54 27.51 48.08 15.39
N PRO A 55 28.72 47.59 15.06
CA PRO A 55 28.99 47.02 13.75
C PRO A 55 28.11 45.78 13.55
N ALA A 56 27.59 45.59 12.32
CA ALA A 56 26.82 44.41 11.99
C ALA A 56 27.72 43.18 12.03
N ALA A 57 27.34 42.15 12.80
CA ALA A 57 28.02 40.87 12.76
C ALA A 57 27.97 40.33 11.33
N VAL A 58 29.14 40.02 10.76
CA VAL A 58 29.24 39.43 9.42
C VAL A 58 28.56 38.07 9.46
N LYS A 59 27.40 37.97 8.82
CA LYS A 59 26.78 36.67 8.55
C LYS A 59 27.72 35.93 7.60
N LEU A 60 28.43 34.94 8.15
CA LEU A 60 29.04 33.89 7.34
C LEU A 60 27.96 33.38 6.39
N LYS A 61 28.24 33.45 5.08
CA LYS A 61 27.42 32.76 4.10
C LYS A 61 27.74 31.28 4.26
N THR A 62 26.88 30.55 4.96
CA THR A 62 26.82 29.11 4.78
C THR A 62 26.59 28.88 3.29
N GLU A 63 27.54 28.23 2.63
CA GLU A 63 27.32 27.78 1.26
C GLU A 63 26.12 26.83 1.29
N PRO A 64 25.16 26.96 0.35
CA PRO A 64 24.02 26.05 0.34
C PRO A 64 24.57 24.64 0.11
N GLU A 65 24.33 23.74 1.06
CA GLU A 65 24.62 22.32 0.88
C GLU A 65 23.88 21.84 -0.37
N PHE A 66 24.63 21.58 -1.45
CA PHE A 66 24.08 21.05 -2.67
C PHE A 66 23.79 19.56 -2.45
N PHE A 67 22.67 19.30 -1.78
CA PHE A 67 22.01 18.01 -1.86
C PHE A 67 21.76 17.73 -3.35
N PRO A 68 22.15 16.56 -3.87
CA PRO A 68 21.85 16.23 -5.26
C PRO A 68 20.33 16.32 -5.47
N ASP A 69 19.91 16.99 -6.54
CA ASP A 69 18.49 17.18 -6.84
C ASP A 69 17.79 15.82 -6.89
N LYS A 70 16.77 15.66 -6.03
CA LYS A 70 16.02 14.41 -5.93
C LYS A 70 15.35 14.11 -7.27
N ARG A 71 15.70 12.97 -7.85
CA ARG A 71 15.25 12.59 -9.20
C ARG A 71 13.72 12.51 -9.18
N ASN A 72 13.04 13.03 -10.20
CA ASN A 72 11.61 13.39 -10.14
C ASN A 72 10.67 12.24 -9.70
N LEU A 73 11.08 10.99 -9.96
CA LEU A 73 10.37 9.75 -9.65
C LEU A 73 11.05 8.89 -8.56
N GLU A 74 12.04 9.42 -7.83
CA GLU A 74 12.88 8.67 -6.88
C GLU A 74 12.11 8.02 -5.72
N ASP A 75 11.00 8.63 -5.29
CA ASP A 75 10.13 8.08 -4.24
C ASP A 75 8.90 7.32 -4.79
N LEU A 76 8.84 7.09 -6.11
CA LEU A 76 7.74 6.36 -6.75
C LEU A 76 7.54 4.95 -6.17
N TRP A 77 8.65 4.26 -5.90
CA TRP A 77 8.63 2.95 -5.24
C TRP A 77 8.16 3.02 -3.77
N GLN A 78 8.36 4.15 -3.10
CA GLN A 78 7.89 4.38 -1.72
C GLN A 78 6.40 4.77 -1.67
N ALA A 79 5.87 5.30 -2.78
CA ALA A 79 4.46 5.62 -2.97
C ALA A 79 3.63 4.40 -3.43
N ALA A 80 4.27 3.33 -3.90
CA ALA A 80 3.66 2.03 -4.17
C ALA A 80 3.63 1.19 -2.88
N PHE A 81 2.44 0.90 -2.36
CA PHE A 81 2.29 0.08 -1.16
C PHE A 81 2.71 -1.38 -1.43
N PRO A 82 3.60 -1.97 -0.63
CA PRO A 82 4.01 -3.36 -0.78
C PRO A 82 2.94 -4.33 -0.25
N VAL A 83 2.26 -5.00 -1.17
CA VAL A 83 1.27 -6.05 -0.89
C VAL A 83 1.95 -7.41 -0.75
N GLY A 84 1.34 -8.34 -0.01
CA GLY A 84 1.96 -9.63 0.33
C GLY A 84 3.14 -9.55 1.31
N THR A 85 3.49 -8.36 1.81
CA THR A 85 4.59 -8.16 2.75
C THR A 85 4.08 -8.16 4.19
N GLU A 86 4.61 -9.05 5.03
CA GLU A 86 4.28 -9.10 6.46
C GLU A 86 4.49 -7.75 7.15
N TRP A 87 3.56 -7.34 8.01
CA TRP A 87 3.57 -5.99 8.59
C TRP A 87 4.84 -5.66 9.40
N GLU A 88 5.45 -6.66 10.04
CA GLU A 88 6.69 -6.50 10.82
C GLU A 88 7.94 -6.29 9.96
N ASN A 89 7.85 -6.58 8.66
CA ASN A 89 8.94 -6.41 7.70
C ASN A 89 8.91 -5.05 6.98
N MET A 90 7.78 -4.33 7.04
CA MET A 90 7.56 -3.04 6.36
C MET A 90 8.64 -2.00 6.67
N ASP A 91 9.08 -1.91 7.94
CA ASP A 91 10.10 -0.97 8.36
C ASP A 91 11.52 -1.43 7.94
N LYS A 92 11.74 -2.76 7.79
CA LYS A 92 13.03 -3.36 7.36
C LYS A 92 13.38 -3.00 5.92
N LEU A 93 12.38 -2.80 5.05
CA LEU A 93 12.58 -2.34 3.66
C LEU A 93 13.30 -0.99 3.57
N ARG A 94 13.30 -0.20 4.64
CA ARG A 94 13.96 1.11 4.74
C ARG A 94 15.34 1.06 5.40
N GLU A 95 15.81 -0.11 5.84
CA GLU A 95 17.20 -0.31 6.31
C GLU A 95 18.23 -0.19 5.17
N ILE A 96 17.81 -0.46 3.93
CA ILE A 96 18.65 -0.52 2.74
C ILE A 96 18.23 0.60 1.78
N ASN A 97 19.22 1.31 1.21
CA ASN A 97 18.99 2.35 0.22
C ASN A 97 18.87 1.75 -1.18
N TRP A 98 17.66 1.32 -1.55
CA TRP A 98 17.37 0.68 -2.83
C TRP A 98 17.42 1.67 -4.01
N ASN A 99 18.03 1.25 -5.11
CA ASN A 99 18.16 2.04 -6.33
C ASN A 99 17.12 1.58 -7.38
N PHE A 100 16.11 2.41 -7.62
CA PHE A 100 15.03 2.18 -8.59
C PHE A 100 15.20 2.95 -9.91
N SER A 101 16.44 3.32 -10.28
CA SER A 101 16.72 4.02 -11.55
C SER A 101 16.26 3.25 -12.81
N ASN A 102 16.06 1.94 -12.72
CA ASN A 102 15.42 1.13 -13.76
C ASN A 102 13.93 1.48 -13.95
N LEU A 103 13.18 1.67 -12.86
CA LEU A 103 11.78 2.08 -12.87
C LEU A 103 11.64 3.52 -13.39
N GLU A 104 12.55 4.41 -12.97
CA GLU A 104 12.56 5.81 -13.40
C GLU A 104 12.80 5.92 -14.92
N ARG A 105 13.84 5.25 -15.43
CA ARG A 105 14.13 5.13 -16.87
C ARG A 105 13.03 4.47 -17.69
N ALA A 106 12.19 3.64 -17.07
CA ALA A 106 11.04 3.06 -17.78
C ALA A 106 9.97 4.13 -18.11
N PHE A 107 9.90 5.22 -17.33
CA PHE A 107 8.98 6.35 -17.55
C PHE A 107 9.62 7.55 -18.27
N GLU A 108 10.94 7.61 -18.41
CA GLU A 108 11.66 8.63 -19.20
C GLU A 108 11.41 8.48 -20.72
N GLU A 109 11.72 9.51 -21.52
CA GLU A 109 11.52 9.48 -22.98
C GLU A 109 12.25 8.29 -23.64
N GLY A 110 11.49 7.45 -24.36
CA GLY A 110 11.99 6.19 -24.94
C GLY A 110 11.88 4.97 -24.02
N GLY A 111 11.52 5.15 -22.75
CA GLY A 111 11.25 4.08 -21.79
C GLY A 111 9.98 3.28 -22.10
N GLN A 112 9.93 2.02 -21.62
CA GLN A 112 8.85 1.08 -21.95
C GLN A 112 7.46 1.49 -21.42
N LEU A 113 7.40 2.35 -20.39
CA LEU A 113 6.19 2.84 -19.72
C LEU A 113 5.88 4.31 -20.06
N HIS A 114 6.75 4.99 -20.82
CA HIS A 114 6.58 6.39 -21.21
C HIS A 114 5.27 6.62 -22.00
N GLY A 115 4.51 7.66 -21.62
CA GLY A 115 3.24 8.01 -22.25
C GLY A 115 2.10 6.99 -22.05
N LYS A 116 2.30 5.95 -21.22
CA LYS A 116 1.30 4.92 -20.93
C LYS A 116 0.61 5.18 -19.59
N LYS A 117 -0.64 4.72 -19.50
CA LYS A 117 -1.40 4.66 -18.24
C LYS A 117 -0.98 3.41 -17.46
N VAL A 118 -0.43 3.59 -16.27
CA VAL A 118 0.23 2.53 -15.49
C VAL A 118 -0.24 2.53 -14.05
N TYR A 119 -0.52 1.33 -13.54
CA TYR A 119 -0.91 1.05 -12.16
C TYR A 119 0.22 0.30 -11.47
N LEU A 120 0.74 0.86 -10.39
CA LEU A 120 1.91 0.38 -9.66
C LEU A 120 1.51 -0.12 -8.28
N PHE A 121 2.00 -1.30 -7.91
CA PHE A 121 1.99 -1.78 -6.53
C PHE A 121 3.35 -2.37 -6.17
N GLY A 122 3.71 -2.33 -4.90
CA GLY A 122 4.92 -2.98 -4.43
C GLY A 122 4.64 -4.44 -4.08
N CYS A 123 5.67 -5.26 -4.01
CA CYS A 123 5.70 -6.53 -3.28
C CYS A 123 7.13 -6.77 -2.75
N THR A 124 7.38 -7.92 -2.12
CA THR A 124 8.72 -8.25 -1.59
C THR A 124 9.09 -9.69 -1.85
N GLU A 125 10.34 -9.93 -2.26
CA GLU A 125 10.92 -11.25 -2.42
C GLU A 125 12.02 -11.48 -1.37
N ALA A 126 12.05 -12.66 -0.74
CA ALA A 126 13.06 -13.02 0.25
C ALA A 126 14.25 -13.72 -0.43
N GLN A 127 15.44 -13.11 -0.39
CA GLN A 127 16.68 -13.69 -0.91
C GLN A 127 17.77 -13.73 0.16
N LEU A 128 18.60 -14.77 0.14
CA LEU A 128 19.77 -14.90 1.02
C LEU A 128 20.95 -14.13 0.42
N LEU A 129 21.31 -12.99 0.99
CA LEU A 129 22.37 -12.12 0.48
C LEU A 129 23.52 -11.96 1.49
N VAL A 130 24.75 -11.81 0.98
CA VAL A 130 25.91 -11.45 1.80
C VAL A 130 25.96 -9.93 1.97
N VAL A 131 25.43 -9.43 3.08
CA VAL A 131 25.39 -8.00 3.40
C VAL A 131 26.51 -7.69 4.38
N LYS A 132 27.46 -6.84 3.98
CA LYS A 132 28.63 -6.43 4.79
C LYS A 132 29.54 -7.59 5.26
N GLY A 133 29.44 -8.76 4.62
CA GLY A 133 30.19 -9.98 4.96
C GLY A 133 29.39 -11.02 5.74
N GLU A 134 28.18 -10.69 6.20
CA GLU A 134 27.27 -11.62 6.89
C GLU A 134 26.20 -12.13 5.94
N GLN A 135 25.85 -13.42 6.02
CA GLN A 135 24.68 -13.97 5.31
C GLN A 135 23.40 -13.52 6.05
N LYS A 136 22.57 -12.70 5.42
CA LYS A 136 21.28 -12.22 5.94
C LYS A 136 20.19 -12.54 4.92
N VAL A 137 19.03 -13.01 5.38
CA VAL A 137 17.82 -13.03 4.56
C VAL A 137 17.34 -11.59 4.41
N VAL A 138 17.34 -11.09 3.18
CA VAL A 138 16.95 -9.73 2.82
C VAL A 138 15.65 -9.78 2.03
N LEU A 139 14.71 -8.92 2.41
CA LEU A 139 13.49 -8.69 1.64
C LEU A 139 13.77 -7.59 0.63
N ILE A 140 13.84 -7.98 -0.65
CA ILE A 140 14.03 -7.08 -1.78
C ILE A 140 12.66 -6.50 -2.14
N PRO A 141 12.47 -5.17 -2.09
CA PRO A 141 11.25 -4.55 -2.59
C PRO A 141 11.22 -4.61 -4.12
N ILE A 142 10.11 -5.08 -4.66
CA ILE A 142 9.80 -5.15 -6.08
C ILE A 142 8.64 -4.19 -6.36
N VAL A 143 8.62 -3.55 -7.53
CA VAL A 143 7.48 -2.74 -7.99
C VAL A 143 6.91 -3.38 -9.25
N VAL A 144 5.67 -3.85 -9.17
CA VAL A 144 4.94 -4.43 -10.30
C VAL A 144 4.22 -3.31 -11.04
N ALA A 145 4.37 -3.28 -12.37
CA ALA A 145 3.83 -2.23 -13.23
C ALA A 145 2.81 -2.79 -14.24
N VAL A 146 1.53 -2.54 -14.00
CA VAL A 146 0.43 -2.98 -14.86
C VAL A 146 0.02 -1.85 -15.80
N VAL A 147 0.33 -2.01 -17.08
CA VAL A 147 -0.13 -1.12 -18.16
C VAL A 147 -1.59 -1.44 -18.47
N SER A 148 -2.50 -0.48 -18.30
CA SER A 148 -3.91 -0.66 -18.67
C SER A 148 -4.61 0.67 -18.95
N SER A 149 -5.45 0.70 -19.99
CA SER A 149 -6.34 1.83 -20.29
C SER A 149 -7.49 1.94 -19.28
N ILE A 150 -8.03 0.80 -18.84
CA ILE A 150 -9.11 0.65 -17.85
C ILE A 150 -8.48 0.56 -16.44
N PRO A 151 -9.01 1.24 -15.41
CA PRO A 151 -8.51 1.04 -14.05
C PRO A 151 -8.66 -0.42 -13.58
N PRO A 152 -7.70 -0.97 -12.82
CA PRO A 152 -7.91 -2.22 -12.07
C PRO A 152 -9.08 -2.09 -11.11
N SER A 153 -9.59 -3.22 -10.61
CA SER A 153 -10.75 -3.19 -9.70
C SER A 153 -10.41 -2.48 -8.38
N ASP A 154 -11.45 -2.05 -7.67
CA ASP A 154 -11.38 -1.50 -6.32
C ASP A 154 -11.46 -2.60 -5.23
N LYS A 155 -11.18 -3.85 -5.61
CA LYS A 155 -11.16 -5.03 -4.72
C LYS A 155 -9.73 -5.49 -4.44
N ILE A 156 -9.56 -6.16 -3.31
CA ILE A 156 -8.34 -6.78 -2.84
C ILE A 156 -8.68 -8.25 -2.51
N GLY A 157 -7.92 -9.18 -3.08
CA GLY A 157 -8.00 -10.60 -2.75
C GLY A 157 -7.16 -10.87 -1.52
N ILE A 158 -7.60 -11.82 -0.69
CA ILE A 158 -6.84 -12.32 0.45
C ILE A 158 -6.65 -13.83 0.25
N LYS A 159 -5.49 -14.21 -0.30
CA LYS A 159 -5.11 -15.61 -0.55
C LYS A 159 -4.11 -16.05 0.50
N SER A 160 -4.54 -16.94 1.39
CA SER A 160 -3.69 -17.54 2.42
C SER A 160 -3.50 -19.01 2.08
N VAL A 161 -2.26 -19.52 2.15
CA VAL A 161 -1.92 -20.93 1.85
C VAL A 161 -2.67 -21.92 2.77
N GLN A 162 -3.23 -21.45 3.89
CA GLN A 162 -4.05 -22.22 4.82
C GLN A 162 -5.56 -22.07 4.58
N ARG A 163 -5.99 -21.52 3.44
CA ARG A 163 -7.39 -21.32 3.07
C ARG A 163 -7.64 -21.79 1.64
N GLU A 164 -8.59 -22.70 1.53
CA GLU A 164 -9.14 -23.27 0.30
C GLU A 164 -9.89 -22.24 -0.57
N THR A 165 -10.34 -21.12 0.02
CA THR A 165 -11.14 -20.09 -0.64
C THR A 165 -10.51 -18.70 -0.54
N GLU A 166 -10.61 -17.92 -1.62
CA GLU A 166 -10.11 -16.54 -1.68
C GLU A 166 -11.13 -15.51 -1.15
N ASP A 167 -10.75 -14.77 -0.11
CA ASP A 167 -11.57 -13.69 0.46
C ASP A 167 -11.42 -12.40 -0.40
N ILE A 168 -12.35 -12.16 -1.34
CA ILE A 168 -12.36 -10.93 -2.15
C ILE A 168 -13.15 -9.82 -1.43
N ILE A 169 -12.48 -8.75 -0.98
CA ILE A 169 -13.10 -7.63 -0.27
C ILE A 169 -12.82 -6.26 -0.93
N PRO A 170 -13.61 -5.21 -0.68
CA PRO A 170 -13.30 -3.87 -1.23
C PRO A 170 -12.04 -3.26 -0.59
N MET A 171 -11.13 -2.69 -1.40
CA MET A 171 -9.92 -1.98 -0.97
C MET A 171 -10.20 -0.91 0.09
N LYS A 172 -11.35 -0.23 -0.03
CA LYS A 172 -11.84 0.79 0.92
C LYS A 172 -11.94 0.25 2.36
N ALA A 173 -12.26 -1.03 2.55
CA ALA A 173 -12.29 -1.66 3.87
C ALA A 173 -10.88 -1.79 4.47
N MET A 174 -9.87 -2.08 3.64
CA MET A 174 -8.45 -2.10 3.99
C MET A 174 -7.82 -0.70 4.02
N LYS A 175 -8.63 0.36 3.81
CA LYS A 175 -8.18 1.76 3.65
C LYS A 175 -7.13 1.95 2.55
N MET A 176 -7.21 1.09 1.53
CA MET A 176 -6.41 1.14 0.30
C MET A 176 -7.21 1.81 -0.82
N ALA A 177 -6.50 2.41 -1.78
CA ALA A 177 -7.05 2.88 -3.04
C ALA A 177 -5.95 3.03 -4.10
N TRP A 178 -6.32 2.98 -5.38
CA TRP A 178 -5.49 3.52 -6.45
C TRP A 178 -5.50 5.05 -6.39
N VAL A 179 -4.33 5.66 -6.22
CA VAL A 179 -4.14 7.12 -6.08
C VAL A 179 -3.22 7.60 -7.21
N PRO A 180 -3.52 8.72 -7.89
CA PRO A 180 -2.60 9.29 -8.87
C PRO A 180 -1.28 9.69 -8.18
N TYR A 181 -0.16 9.21 -8.69
CA TYR A 181 1.15 9.66 -8.21
C TYR A 181 1.38 11.12 -8.60
N ILE A 182 2.19 11.82 -7.82
CA ILE A 182 2.61 13.20 -8.12
C ILE A 182 4.14 13.23 -8.08
N PRO A 183 4.81 13.37 -9.25
CA PRO A 183 6.26 13.55 -9.33
C PRO A 183 6.74 14.73 -8.48
N LEU A 184 7.95 14.64 -7.93
CA LEU A 184 8.47 15.58 -6.92
C LEU A 184 8.39 17.04 -7.36
N GLU A 185 8.73 17.35 -8.61
CA GLU A 185 8.63 18.68 -9.22
C GLU A 185 7.20 19.23 -9.20
N ASN A 186 6.22 18.36 -9.42
CA ASN A 186 4.81 18.72 -9.59
C ASN A 186 4.03 18.85 -8.27
N ARG A 187 4.62 18.53 -7.11
CA ARG A 187 3.95 18.59 -5.80
C ARG A 187 3.56 19.99 -5.33
N GLN A 188 4.08 21.02 -5.99
CA GLN A 188 3.76 22.43 -5.73
C GLN A 188 2.64 22.96 -6.65
N SER A 189 2.27 22.20 -7.68
CA SER A 189 1.17 22.52 -8.60
C SER A 189 -0.19 22.16 -8.01
N GLN A 190 -1.26 22.81 -8.49
CA GLN A 190 -2.63 22.43 -8.12
C GLN A 190 -2.97 21.04 -8.66
N VAL A 191 -3.26 20.10 -7.75
CA VAL A 191 -3.49 18.67 -8.06
C VAL A 191 -4.57 18.48 -9.14
N ASP A 192 -5.64 19.29 -9.10
CA ASP A 192 -6.76 19.26 -10.06
C ASP A 192 -6.35 19.57 -11.53
N ARG A 193 -5.09 19.95 -11.77
CA ARG A 193 -4.53 20.23 -13.11
C ARG A 193 -3.50 19.19 -13.58
N LEU A 194 -3.22 18.18 -12.78
CA LEU A 194 -2.21 17.17 -13.08
C LEU A 194 -2.82 15.98 -13.81
N ASN A 195 -2.57 15.89 -15.12
CA ASN A 195 -2.86 14.71 -15.92
C ASN A 195 -1.82 13.59 -15.68
N THR A 196 -1.65 13.13 -14.44
CA THR A 196 -0.75 11.99 -14.18
C THR A 196 -1.33 10.72 -14.78
N GLN A 197 -0.51 10.01 -15.58
CA GLN A 197 -0.85 8.69 -16.12
C GLN A 197 -0.44 7.53 -15.20
N ILE A 198 0.33 7.83 -14.15
CA ILE A 198 0.86 6.89 -13.16
C ILE A 198 -0.03 6.90 -11.91
N PHE A 199 -0.50 5.73 -11.50
CA PHE A 199 -1.28 5.52 -10.28
C PHE A 199 -0.54 4.52 -9.39
N THR A 200 -0.44 4.78 -8.10
CA THR A 200 0.06 3.79 -7.13
C THR A 200 -1.09 3.25 -6.28
N LEU A 201 -1.00 1.98 -5.89
CA LEU A 201 -1.80 1.46 -4.78
C LEU A 201 -1.27 2.07 -3.49
N ALA A 202 -2.09 2.83 -2.77
CA ALA A 202 -1.71 3.49 -1.53
C ALA A 202 -2.56 2.97 -0.36
N CYS A 203 -1.92 2.63 0.76
CA CYS A 203 -2.60 2.29 2.00
C CYS A 203 -2.51 3.47 2.99
N SER A 204 -3.66 3.91 3.51
CA SER A 204 -3.73 5.04 4.47
C SER A 204 -3.73 4.61 5.94
N GLN A 205 -3.67 3.31 6.23
CA GLN A 205 -3.55 2.76 7.58
C GLN A 205 -2.10 2.87 8.08
N ARG A 206 -1.89 3.54 9.22
CA ARG A 206 -0.55 3.82 9.78
C ARG A 206 -0.05 2.66 10.66
N ASN A 207 1.26 2.40 10.65
CA ASN A 207 1.92 1.30 11.38
C ASN A 207 1.54 1.23 12.87
N LEU A 208 1.48 2.37 13.55
CA LEU A 208 1.11 2.46 14.97
C LEU A 208 -0.35 2.07 15.26
N LEU A 209 -1.26 2.24 14.28
CA LEU A 209 -2.68 1.88 14.43
C LEU A 209 -2.97 0.43 14.00
N LEU A 210 -2.00 -0.27 13.41
CA LEU A 210 -2.11 -1.67 13.02
C LEU A 210 -1.81 -2.63 14.17
N LYS A 211 -0.86 -2.28 15.05
CA LYS A 211 -0.52 -3.05 16.28
C LYS A 211 -1.65 -3.17 17.31
N HIS A 212 -2.79 -2.51 17.08
CA HIS A 212 -3.99 -2.56 17.92
C HIS A 212 -5.21 -3.19 17.20
N LEU A 213 -5.04 -3.74 15.99
CA LEU A 213 -6.07 -4.54 15.34
C LEU A 213 -6.01 -6.00 15.80
N LYS A 214 -7.10 -6.74 15.60
CA LYS A 214 -7.11 -8.20 15.79
C LYS A 214 -6.10 -8.87 14.85
N ILE A 215 -5.48 -9.97 15.31
CA ILE A 215 -4.52 -10.77 14.54
C ILE A 215 -5.09 -11.18 13.18
N GLU A 216 -6.35 -11.60 13.13
CA GLU A 216 -7.11 -11.89 11.90
C GLU A 216 -7.01 -10.75 10.87
N ARG A 217 -7.17 -9.51 11.34
CA ARG A 217 -7.17 -8.31 10.50
C ARG A 217 -5.76 -7.85 10.11
N ILE A 218 -4.73 -8.24 10.87
CA ILE A 218 -3.32 -8.04 10.49
C ILE A 218 -2.96 -9.02 9.37
N LYS A 219 -3.28 -10.31 9.53
CA LYS A 219 -3.12 -11.34 8.48
C LYS A 219 -3.77 -10.94 7.14
N GLN A 220 -4.90 -10.23 7.17
CA GLN A 220 -5.53 -9.72 5.95
C GLN A 220 -4.71 -8.67 5.20
N TYR A 221 -3.75 -7.96 5.83
CA TYR A 221 -2.75 -7.15 5.11
C TYR A 221 -1.56 -8.01 4.66
N ASP A 222 -1.09 -8.92 5.51
CA ASP A 222 0.06 -9.79 5.19
C ASP A 222 -0.22 -10.67 3.94
N TYR A 223 -1.46 -11.13 3.76
CA TYR A 223 -1.93 -11.95 2.64
C TYR A 223 -2.73 -11.18 1.57
N CYS A 224 -2.65 -9.84 1.53
CA CYS A 224 -3.39 -9.06 0.52
C CYS A 224 -2.71 -9.08 -0.86
N LEU A 225 -3.52 -9.17 -1.92
CA LEU A 225 -3.10 -8.99 -3.32
C LEU A 225 -4.13 -8.12 -4.09
N PRO A 226 -3.72 -7.24 -5.02
CA PRO A 226 -4.66 -6.43 -5.81
C PRO A 226 -5.47 -7.32 -6.73
N TYR A 227 -6.80 -7.28 -6.61
CA TYR A 227 -7.67 -8.12 -7.45
C TYR A 227 -7.85 -7.46 -8.82
N PHE A 228 -7.09 -7.94 -9.80
CA PHE A 228 -7.33 -7.63 -11.21
C PHE A 228 -8.47 -8.52 -11.68
N GLN A 229 -9.65 -7.94 -11.90
CA GLN A 229 -10.78 -8.70 -12.42
C GLN A 229 -10.44 -9.18 -13.85
N PRO A 230 -10.53 -10.49 -14.14
CA PRO A 230 -10.27 -11.03 -15.47
C PRO A 230 -11.11 -10.34 -16.57
N LEU A 231 -10.48 -10.04 -17.72
CA LEU A 231 -11.11 -9.32 -18.84
C LEU A 231 -11.98 -10.22 -19.73
N LYS A 232 -11.77 -11.53 -19.63
CA LYS A 232 -12.76 -12.59 -19.86
C LYS A 232 -12.93 -13.29 -18.52
N ALA A 233 -14.01 -14.01 -18.26
CA ALA A 233 -13.88 -15.08 -17.28
C ALA A 233 -12.83 -16.05 -17.84
N ASP A 234 -11.85 -16.40 -17.03
CA ASP A 234 -11.15 -17.66 -17.24
C ASP A 234 -12.23 -18.74 -17.06
N GLU A 235 -12.38 -19.65 -18.03
CA GLU A 235 -13.12 -20.87 -17.77
C GLU A 235 -12.25 -21.65 -16.78
N ASP A 236 -12.82 -22.02 -15.63
CA ASP A 236 -12.08 -22.73 -14.58
C ASP A 236 -11.75 -24.14 -15.10
N GLU A 237 -10.67 -24.25 -15.88
CA GLU A 237 -9.93 -25.47 -16.16
C GLU A 237 -9.37 -25.95 -14.80
N ASP A 238 -10.23 -26.64 -14.03
CA ASP A 238 -9.81 -27.45 -12.88
C ASP A 238 -8.68 -28.39 -13.34
N ASP A 239 -7.64 -28.55 -12.52
CA ASP A 239 -6.47 -29.38 -12.89
C ASP A 239 -6.89 -30.86 -12.88
N THR A 240 -7.25 -31.37 -14.07
CA THR A 240 -7.77 -32.72 -14.33
C THR A 240 -6.71 -33.82 -14.20
N VAL A 241 -5.45 -33.43 -14.09
CA VAL A 241 -4.28 -34.32 -14.11
C VAL A 241 -3.91 -34.77 -12.70
N VAL A 242 -4.03 -36.07 -12.43
CA VAL A 242 -3.54 -36.70 -11.21
C VAL A 242 -2.20 -37.41 -11.44
N ASN A 243 -1.26 -37.24 -10.52
CA ASN A 243 -0.02 -38.01 -10.49
C ASN A 243 -0.23 -39.33 -9.76
N ILE A 244 -0.28 -40.42 -10.51
CA ILE A 244 -0.36 -41.79 -10.02
C ILE A 244 1.02 -42.24 -9.53
N MET A 245 1.08 -42.86 -8.36
CA MET A 245 2.28 -43.55 -7.85
C MET A 245 1.92 -44.97 -7.38
N PHE A 246 2.07 -45.96 -8.27
CA PHE A 246 1.73 -47.35 -7.98
C PHE A 246 2.95 -48.13 -7.43
N PRO A 247 2.83 -48.81 -6.27
CA PRO A 247 3.96 -49.34 -5.50
C PRO A 247 4.49 -50.69 -6.03
N LEU A 248 5.18 -50.64 -7.17
CA LEU A 248 5.99 -51.74 -7.71
C LEU A 248 7.50 -51.54 -7.44
N GLU A 249 8.32 -52.53 -7.82
CA GLU A 249 9.78 -52.43 -7.88
C GLU A 249 10.24 -52.64 -9.34
N PRO A 250 10.59 -51.59 -10.11
CA PRO A 250 10.49 -50.16 -9.78
C PRO A 250 9.04 -49.65 -9.71
N PRO A 251 8.76 -48.54 -9.00
CA PRO A 251 7.41 -47.98 -8.91
C PRO A 251 7.01 -47.32 -10.22
N VAL A 252 5.74 -47.44 -10.58
CA VAL A 252 5.16 -46.74 -11.73
C VAL A 252 4.74 -45.35 -11.25
N VAL A 253 5.27 -44.32 -11.91
CA VAL A 253 4.87 -42.92 -11.70
C VAL A 253 4.39 -42.39 -13.05
N SER A 254 3.16 -41.91 -13.12
CA SER A 254 2.52 -41.49 -14.37
C SER A 254 1.47 -40.43 -14.08
N ASP A 255 1.34 -39.47 -14.98
CA ASP A 255 0.29 -38.45 -14.94
C ASP A 255 -0.90 -38.96 -15.77
N PHE A 256 -2.13 -38.79 -15.25
CA PHE A 256 -3.38 -39.26 -15.88
C PHE A 256 -4.44 -38.17 -15.79
N ASP A 257 -5.05 -37.81 -16.92
CA ASP A 257 -6.10 -36.80 -17.01
C ASP A 257 -7.49 -37.44 -16.97
N TRP A 258 -8.29 -37.20 -15.92
CA TRP A 258 -9.59 -37.87 -15.77
C TRP A 258 -10.68 -37.37 -16.75
N GLU A 259 -10.46 -36.30 -17.51
CA GLU A 259 -11.37 -35.83 -18.57
C GLU A 259 -10.88 -36.20 -19.98
N LEU A 260 -9.57 -36.30 -20.20
CA LEU A 260 -8.98 -36.57 -21.52
C LEU A 260 -8.57 -38.03 -21.74
N ASP A 261 -8.14 -38.75 -20.69
CA ASP A 261 -7.61 -40.12 -20.80
C ASP A 261 -8.67 -41.18 -20.45
N ASP A 262 -8.84 -42.19 -21.31
CA ASP A 262 -9.63 -43.38 -20.95
C ASP A 262 -8.79 -44.35 -20.11
N LEU A 263 -9.29 -44.69 -18.92
CA LEU A 263 -8.62 -45.58 -17.97
C LEU A 263 -8.30 -46.98 -18.56
N GLU A 264 -9.06 -47.47 -19.53
CA GLU A 264 -8.74 -48.73 -20.21
C GLU A 264 -7.58 -48.56 -21.19
N GLU A 265 -7.63 -47.53 -22.05
CA GLU A 265 -6.57 -47.26 -23.03
C GLU A 265 -5.25 -46.90 -22.36
N PHE A 266 -5.26 -46.02 -21.35
CA PHE A 266 -4.10 -45.62 -20.54
C PHE A 266 -3.43 -46.82 -19.86
N THR A 267 -4.20 -47.68 -19.19
CA THR A 267 -3.64 -48.89 -18.56
C THR A 267 -3.05 -49.85 -19.60
N ASP A 268 -3.68 -49.97 -20.78
CA ASP A 268 -3.13 -50.79 -21.87
C ASP A 268 -1.91 -50.15 -22.54
N GLU A 269 -1.69 -48.83 -22.47
CA GLU A 269 -0.43 -48.20 -22.89
C GLU A 269 0.72 -48.46 -21.90
N LEU A 270 0.49 -48.31 -20.60
CA LEU A 270 1.47 -48.70 -19.58
C LEU A 270 1.91 -50.18 -19.68
N ILE A 271 1.02 -51.07 -20.15
CA ILE A 271 1.34 -52.48 -20.42
C ILE A 271 2.11 -52.66 -21.75
N LYS A 272 1.81 -51.88 -22.80
CA LYS A 272 2.58 -51.89 -24.06
C LYS A 272 4.02 -51.37 -23.88
N GLU A 273 4.23 -50.41 -22.98
CA GLU A 273 5.54 -49.81 -22.68
C GLU A 273 6.37 -50.61 -21.67
N GLU A 274 5.92 -51.80 -21.26
CA GLU A 274 6.52 -52.65 -20.21
C GLU A 274 6.62 -51.99 -18.81
N ALA A 275 5.95 -50.85 -18.61
CA ALA A 275 5.91 -50.12 -17.33
C ALA A 275 5.02 -50.79 -16.29
N LEU A 276 3.86 -51.32 -16.70
CA LEU A 276 2.93 -52.05 -15.84
C LEU A 276 2.84 -53.54 -16.25
N PRO A 277 3.11 -54.50 -15.36
CA PRO A 277 2.88 -55.92 -15.64
C PRO A 277 1.39 -56.22 -15.86
N ASN A 278 1.08 -57.01 -16.90
CA ASN A 278 -0.31 -57.33 -17.27
C ASN A 278 -1.08 -58.10 -16.17
N ASP A 279 -0.40 -58.78 -15.25
CA ASP A 279 -1.00 -59.40 -14.06
C ASP A 279 -1.40 -58.41 -12.96
N GLN A 280 -0.89 -57.17 -13.02
CA GLN A 280 -1.23 -56.07 -12.10
C GLN A 280 -2.30 -55.12 -12.64
N LYS A 281 -2.78 -55.33 -13.89
CA LYS A 281 -3.77 -54.47 -14.57
C LYS A 281 -5.00 -54.14 -13.71
N ASP A 282 -5.59 -55.16 -13.10
CA ASP A 282 -6.80 -54.99 -12.26
C ASP A 282 -6.48 -54.34 -10.90
N ALA A 283 -5.27 -54.52 -10.37
CA ALA A 283 -4.83 -53.88 -9.12
C ALA A 283 -4.57 -52.39 -9.32
N PHE A 284 -3.96 -52.02 -10.45
CA PHE A 284 -3.77 -50.64 -10.89
C PHE A 284 -5.12 -49.92 -11.03
N LYS A 285 -6.06 -50.47 -11.82
CA LYS A 285 -7.42 -49.92 -12.02
C LYS A 285 -8.29 -49.83 -10.74
N VAL A 286 -7.90 -50.47 -9.64
CA VAL A 286 -8.54 -50.33 -8.33
C VAL A 286 -7.87 -49.25 -7.48
N CYS A 287 -6.55 -49.08 -7.62
CA CYS A 287 -5.81 -47.96 -7.02
C CYS A 287 -6.38 -46.61 -7.50
N GLU A 288 -6.64 -46.48 -8.80
CA GLU A 288 -7.21 -45.30 -9.46
C GLU A 288 -8.63 -44.88 -9.00
N ARG A 289 -9.29 -45.68 -8.15
CA ARG A 289 -10.71 -45.48 -7.80
C ARG A 289 -10.94 -45.23 -6.30
N THR A 290 -9.88 -44.90 -5.54
CA THR A 290 -9.90 -44.87 -4.06
C THR A 290 -9.44 -43.55 -3.48
#